data_AF-A0A7V9V3K0-F1
#
_entry.id   AF-A0A7V9V3K0-F1
#
_cell.length_a   1.000
_cell.length_b   1.000
_cell.length_c   1.000
_cell.angle_alpha   90.00
_cell.angle_beta   90.00
_cell.angle_gamma   90.00
#
_symmetry.space_group_name_H-M   'P 1'
#
loop_
_entity.id
_entity.type
_entity.pdbx_description
1 polymer ?
#
loop_
_entity_poly.entity_id
_entity_poly.type
_entity_poly.pdbx_seq_one_letter_code
_entity_poly.pdbx_strand_id
1 'polypeptide(L)'
;MTRPDGGETFVVATEKTAFYRYGPQQGSGPDMELPKDTLVNLIRNSFGYSKVKIADSGQQGFVSSEDIMRASPTLIAALTKPPEHLDHLQTTETPSSEVENFDVRSTDPDYVPPPEDLPPPDLPPESGELSPQ
;
A
#
# COMPACT_ATOMS: atom_id res chain seq x y z
N MET A 1 -10.86 -6.58 -15.28
CA MET A 1 -10.36 -5.41 -14.54
C MET A 1 -9.22 -5.87 -13.63
N THR A 2 -7.99 -5.41 -13.89
CA THR A 2 -6.80 -5.73 -13.08
C THR A 2 -6.99 -5.16 -11.69
N ARG A 3 -6.97 -6.01 -10.65
CA ARG A 3 -6.95 -5.56 -9.25
C ARG A 3 -5.76 -4.60 -9.12
N PRO A 4 -5.92 -3.40 -8.52
CA PRO A 4 -4.75 -2.60 -8.20
C PRO A 4 -3.87 -3.51 -7.35
N ASP A 5 -2.65 -3.76 -7.81
CA ASP A 5 -1.61 -4.47 -7.08
C ASP A 5 -1.63 -3.92 -5.65
N GLY A 6 -2.29 -4.63 -4.73
CA GLY A 6 -2.31 -4.34 -3.30
C GLY A 6 -0.97 -4.72 -2.67
N GLY A 7 0.11 -4.44 -3.41
CA GLY A 7 1.47 -4.52 -2.94
C GLY A 7 1.70 -3.31 -2.05
N GLU A 8 2.18 -3.57 -0.86
CA GLU A 8 2.52 -2.51 0.07
C GLU A 8 3.67 -1.68 -0.53
N THR A 9 3.47 -0.36 -0.61
CA THR A 9 4.52 0.55 -1.06
C THR A 9 5.44 0.88 0.11
N PHE A 10 6.73 0.78 -0.15
CA PHE A 10 7.82 1.03 0.78
C PHE A 10 8.70 2.14 0.23
N VAL A 11 9.46 2.76 1.14
CA VAL A 11 10.41 3.82 0.84
C VAL A 11 11.73 3.51 1.50
N VAL A 12 12.83 3.88 0.86
CA VAL A 12 14.17 3.79 1.44
C VAL A 12 14.30 4.86 2.54
N ALA A 13 14.47 4.40 3.78
CA ALA A 13 14.58 5.25 4.96
C ALA A 13 16.01 5.75 5.21
N THR A 14 16.99 4.96 4.80
CA THR A 14 18.42 5.28 4.91
C THR A 14 18.89 6.21 3.79
N GLU A 15 20.04 6.87 3.96
CA GLU A 15 20.61 7.75 2.93
C GLU A 15 20.87 7.02 1.61
N LYS A 16 21.37 5.78 1.71
CA LYS A 16 21.62 4.87 0.59
C LYS A 16 21.46 3.44 1.05
N THR A 17 20.80 2.61 0.24
CA THR A 17 20.69 1.16 0.49
C THR A 17 21.23 0.36 -0.69
N ALA A 18 21.88 -0.76 -0.38
CA ALA A 18 22.40 -1.69 -1.37
C ALA A 18 21.26 -2.48 -2.02
N PHE A 19 21.18 -2.41 -3.35
CA PHE A 19 20.24 -3.18 -4.15
C PHE A 19 20.93 -4.35 -4.84
N TYR A 20 20.37 -5.53 -4.63
CA TYR A 20 20.88 -6.79 -5.13
C TYR A 20 19.86 -7.43 -6.05
N ARG A 21 20.08 -7.44 -7.36
CA ARG A 21 19.16 -8.04 -8.33
C ARG A 21 18.96 -9.54 -8.12
N TYR A 22 20.03 -10.24 -7.73
CA TYR A 22 20.01 -11.69 -7.47
C TYR A 22 20.06 -12.06 -5.97
N GLY A 23 20.14 -11.05 -5.09
CA GLY A 23 20.25 -11.24 -3.64
C GLY A 23 21.69 -11.11 -3.12
N PRO A 24 21.87 -11.04 -1.79
CA PRO A 24 23.16 -10.77 -1.16
C PRO A 24 24.20 -11.89 -1.35
N GLN A 25 23.76 -13.09 -1.77
CA GLN A 25 24.66 -14.21 -2.08
C GLN A 25 25.34 -14.08 -3.45
N GLN A 26 25.02 -13.04 -4.23
CA GLN A 26 25.73 -12.79 -5.47
C GLN A 26 27.17 -12.36 -5.17
N GLY A 27 28.15 -13.13 -5.62
CA GLY A 27 29.56 -12.87 -5.37
C GLY A 27 30.09 -11.55 -5.97
N SER A 28 29.27 -10.83 -6.73
CA SER A 28 29.58 -9.55 -7.36
C SER A 28 29.32 -8.32 -6.47
N GLY A 29 28.69 -8.48 -5.30
CA GLY A 29 28.30 -7.37 -4.44
C GLY A 29 26.98 -6.71 -4.87
N PRO A 30 26.71 -5.46 -4.46
CA PRO A 30 25.49 -4.74 -4.84
C PRO A 30 25.52 -4.35 -6.33
N ASP A 31 24.40 -4.55 -7.02
CA ASP A 31 24.25 -4.13 -8.43
C ASP A 31 24.16 -2.61 -8.54
N MET A 32 23.51 -1.97 -7.56
CA MET A 32 23.35 -0.53 -7.46
C MET A 32 23.02 -0.12 -6.03
N GLU A 33 23.04 1.18 -5.77
CA GLU A 33 22.58 1.75 -4.51
C GLU A 33 21.32 2.59 -4.77
N LEU A 34 20.28 2.38 -3.97
CA LEU A 34 19.07 3.21 -4.02
C LEU A 34 19.23 4.38 -3.06
N PRO A 35 18.99 5.63 -3.50
CA PRO A 35 19.01 6.78 -2.61
C PRO A 35 17.82 6.75 -1.64
N LYS A 36 17.93 7.53 -0.56
CA LYS A 36 16.81 7.84 0.33
C LYS A 36 15.60 8.30 -0.46
N ASP A 37 14.42 8.03 0.09
CA ASP A 37 13.15 8.47 -0.46
C ASP A 37 12.81 7.82 -1.82
N THR A 38 13.52 6.74 -2.18
CA THR A 38 13.17 5.94 -3.35
C THR A 38 11.95 5.08 -3.06
N LEU A 39 10.91 5.23 -3.89
CA LEU A 39 9.71 4.41 -3.83
C LEU A 39 9.94 3.01 -4.41
N VAL A 40 9.60 1.99 -3.63
CA VAL A 40 9.69 0.59 -4.02
C VAL A 40 8.41 -0.14 -3.63
N ASN A 41 7.93 -1.06 -4.46
CA ASN A 41 6.81 -1.92 -4.13
C ASN A 41 7.32 -3.23 -3.56
N LEU A 42 6.84 -3.60 -2.38
CA LEU A 42 7.24 -4.84 -1.74
C LEU A 42 6.53 -6.01 -2.43
N ILE A 43 7.33 -6.93 -2.99
CA ILE A 43 6.82 -8.17 -3.60
C ILE A 43 6.82 -9.30 -2.57
N ARG A 44 7.87 -9.39 -1.75
CA ARG A 44 8.01 -10.42 -0.73
C ARG A 44 8.80 -9.89 0.47
N ASN A 45 8.14 -9.89 1.62
CA ASN A 45 8.73 -9.63 2.92
C ASN A 45 9.61 -10.84 3.29
N SER A 46 10.85 -10.59 3.72
CA SER A 46 11.74 -11.64 4.21
C SER A 46 12.70 -11.09 5.26
N PHE A 47 13.11 -11.95 6.19
CA PHE A 47 13.99 -11.55 7.29
C PHE A 47 15.39 -11.24 6.76
N GLY A 48 15.92 -10.06 7.10
CA GLY A 48 17.18 -9.54 6.57
C GLY A 48 17.04 -8.83 5.22
N TYR A 49 16.61 -9.55 4.18
CA TYR A 49 16.46 -8.99 2.82
C TYR A 49 15.07 -9.22 2.27
N SER A 50 14.42 -8.16 1.81
CA SER A 50 13.10 -8.20 1.20
C SER A 50 13.19 -8.04 -0.31
N LYS A 51 12.33 -8.76 -1.05
CA LYS A 51 12.23 -8.63 -2.50
C LYS A 51 11.31 -7.48 -2.86
N VAL A 52 11.84 -6.48 -3.53
CA VAL A 52 11.13 -5.27 -3.92
C VAL A 52 11.21 -5.01 -5.41
N LYS A 53 10.28 -4.21 -5.93
CA LYS A 53 10.27 -3.68 -7.28
C LYS A 53 10.41 -2.17 -7.22
N ILE A 54 11.45 -1.62 -7.84
CA ILE A 54 11.66 -0.18 -7.91
C ILE A 54 10.50 0.43 -8.72
N ALA A 55 9.82 1.44 -8.16
CA ALA A 55 8.68 2.07 -8.84
C ALA A 55 9.12 2.84 -10.10
N ASP A 56 10.29 3.49 -10.04
CA ASP A 56 10.86 4.29 -11.12
C ASP A 56 11.33 3.44 -12.31
N SER A 57 12.27 2.51 -12.07
CA SER A 57 12.85 1.67 -13.12
C SER A 57 12.01 0.41 -13.44
N GLY A 58 11.11 0.00 -12.55
CA GLY A 58 10.36 -1.25 -12.66
C GLY A 58 11.19 -2.52 -12.40
N GLN A 59 12.48 -2.38 -12.11
CA GLN A 59 13.39 -3.48 -11.82
C GLN A 59 13.07 -4.14 -10.48
N GLN A 60 13.21 -5.47 -10.44
CA GLN A 60 13.02 -6.25 -9.22
C GLN A 60 14.36 -6.70 -8.65
N GLY A 61 14.48 -6.70 -7.34
CA GLY A 61 15.67 -7.16 -6.63
C GLY A 61 15.42 -7.27 -5.14
N PHE A 62 16.49 -7.35 -4.39
CA PHE A 62 16.51 -7.51 -2.94
C PHE A 62 17.18 -6.31 -2.31
N VAL A 63 16.60 -5.82 -1.22
CA VAL A 63 17.11 -4.72 -0.41
C VAL A 63 17.05 -5.13 1.05
N SER A 64 17.86 -4.51 1.91
CA SER A 64 17.82 -4.79 3.34
C SER A 64 16.44 -4.39 3.89
N SER A 65 15.77 -5.30 4.58
CA SER A 65 14.47 -5.03 5.19
C SER A 65 14.54 -3.92 6.24
N GLU A 66 15.71 -3.71 6.86
CA GLU A 66 15.96 -2.64 7.84
C GLU A 66 16.15 -1.27 7.18
N ASP A 67 16.55 -1.22 5.91
CA ASP A 67 16.77 0.02 5.17
C ASP A 67 15.50 0.58 4.53
N ILE A 68 14.44 -0.25 4.45
CA ILE A 68 13.15 0.12 3.87
C ILE A 68 12.08 0.19 4.95
N MET A 69 11.18 1.17 4.82
CA MET A 69 10.02 1.31 5.70
C MET A 69 8.75 1.46 4.88
N ARG A 70 7.61 1.08 5.47
CA ARG A 70 6.29 1.25 4.83
C ARG A 70 6.11 2.72 4.51
N ALA A 71 5.89 3.04 3.25
CA ALA A 71 5.71 4.43 2.83
C ALA A 71 4.29 4.86 3.23
N SER A 72 4.18 5.92 4.02
CA SER A 72 2.89 6.51 4.32
C SER A 72 2.30 7.11 3.03
N PRO A 73 0.96 7.08 2.85
CA PRO A 73 0.32 7.68 1.68
C PRO A 73 0.69 9.16 1.50
N THR A 74 0.90 9.89 2.61
CA THR A 74 1.39 11.27 2.62
C THR A 74 2.79 11.40 2.02
N LEU A 75 3.71 10.48 2.31
CA LEU A 75 5.06 10.47 1.74
C LEU A 75 5.04 10.13 0.26
N ILE A 76 4.25 9.13 -0.14
CA ILE A 76 4.08 8.76 -1.55
C ILE A 76 3.53 9.96 -2.34
N ALA A 77 2.54 10.65 -1.78
CA ALA A 77 1.98 11.86 -2.39
C ALA A 77 3.02 13.00 -2.46
N ALA A 78 3.84 13.20 -1.43
CA ALA A 78 4.88 14.23 -1.43
C ALA A 78 5.98 13.96 -2.48
N LEU A 79 6.36 12.70 -2.67
CA LEU A 79 7.41 12.30 -3.62
C LEU A 79 6.93 12.25 -5.08
N THR A 80 5.61 12.12 -5.29
CA THR A 80 5.01 12.07 -6.63
C THR A 80 4.44 13.41 -7.11
N LYS A 81 4.22 14.36 -6.21
CA LYS A 81 3.73 15.71 -6.56
C LYS A 81 4.88 16.60 -7.06
N PRO A 82 4.67 17.37 -8.15
CA PRO A 82 5.54 18.50 -8.49
C PRO A 82 5.65 19.51 -7.33
N PRO A 83 6.75 20.26 -7.21
CA PRO A 83 7.00 21.16 -6.09
C PRO A 83 6.12 22.42 -6.20
N GLU A 84 4.84 22.27 -5.89
CA GLU A 84 3.92 23.39 -5.76
C GLU A 84 3.65 23.59 -4.25
N HIS A 85 4.40 24.55 -3.72
CA HIS A 85 4.05 25.42 -2.61
C HIS A 85 4.33 24.96 -1.16
N LEU A 86 5.50 25.41 -0.69
CA LEU A 86 5.91 25.59 0.70
C LEU A 86 5.06 26.66 1.42
N ASP A 87 3.74 26.52 1.53
CA ASP A 87 2.96 27.36 2.45
C ASP A 87 1.77 26.60 3.02
N HIS A 88 2.03 25.75 4.00
CA HIS A 88 1.06 25.54 5.06
C HIS A 88 1.77 25.37 6.39
N LEU A 89 2.33 26.48 6.89
CA LEU A 89 2.42 26.61 8.34
C LEU A 89 0.99 26.65 8.87
N GLN A 90 0.70 25.69 9.76
CA GLN A 90 -0.34 25.74 10.79
C GLN A 90 -1.70 25.13 10.44
N THR A 91 -1.89 23.86 10.80
CA THR A 91 -2.83 23.48 11.88
C THR A 91 -2.64 22.00 12.22
N THR A 92 -2.57 21.75 13.52
CA THR A 92 -2.64 20.48 14.25
C THR A 92 -3.28 19.30 13.51
N GLU A 93 -2.63 18.12 13.51
CA GLU A 93 -3.18 16.88 14.07
C GLU A 93 -2.20 15.69 13.94
N THR A 94 -1.78 15.25 15.12
CA THR A 94 -1.39 13.92 15.62
C THR A 94 -1.27 12.74 14.64
N PRO A 95 -0.23 11.89 14.80
CA PRO A 95 -0.04 10.65 14.03
C PRO A 95 -1.07 9.60 14.44
N SER A 96 -1.87 9.09 13.50
CA SER A 96 -2.58 7.83 13.73
C SER A 96 -1.75 6.69 13.16
N SER A 97 -0.88 6.19 14.04
CA SER A 97 -0.43 4.81 13.98
C SER A 97 -1.66 3.91 13.98
N GLU A 98 -1.79 3.11 12.93
CA GLU A 98 -2.68 1.95 12.88
C GLU A 98 -2.15 0.90 13.85
N VAL A 99 -2.35 1.14 15.15
CA VAL A 99 -2.35 0.12 16.18
C VAL A 99 -3.62 0.31 17.00
N GLU A 100 -4.43 -0.73 17.01
CA GLU A 100 -5.62 -0.92 17.82
C GLU A 100 -5.43 -0.43 19.25
N ASN A 101 -6.05 0.70 19.58
CA ASN A 101 -6.52 0.93 20.94
C ASN A 101 -8.01 1.25 20.85
N PHE A 102 -8.78 0.20 21.06
CA PHE A 102 -10.22 0.16 21.26
C PHE A 102 -10.62 1.13 22.38
N ASP A 103 -10.92 2.39 22.05
CA ASP A 103 -11.52 3.34 23.00
C ASP A 103 -13.05 3.26 22.90
N VAL A 104 -13.59 2.44 23.80
CA VAL A 104 -15.02 2.22 24.06
C VAL A 104 -15.60 3.46 24.73
N ARG A 105 -15.78 4.58 24.03
CA ARG A 105 -16.49 5.73 24.61
C ARG A 105 -16.93 6.83 23.64
N SER A 106 -17.51 6.48 22.51
CA SER A 106 -18.42 7.41 21.82
C SER A 106 -19.80 6.80 21.70
N THR A 107 -20.57 7.09 22.74
CA THR A 107 -22.03 7.09 22.71
C THR A 107 -22.49 8.12 21.69
N ASP A 108 -22.65 7.72 20.43
CA ASP A 108 -23.43 8.49 19.46
C ASP A 108 -24.80 7.82 19.30
N PRO A 109 -25.89 8.39 19.85
CA PRO A 109 -27.19 7.71 19.95
C PRO A 109 -28.05 7.78 18.67
N ASP A 110 -27.56 8.29 17.54
CA ASP A 110 -28.42 8.49 16.36
C ASP A 110 -27.91 7.80 15.08
N TYR A 111 -26.93 6.92 15.18
CA TYR A 111 -26.55 6.10 14.02
C TYR A 111 -27.51 4.92 13.87
N VAL A 112 -28.65 5.14 13.22
CA VAL A 112 -29.50 4.06 12.70
C VAL A 112 -28.81 3.53 11.44
N PRO A 113 -28.25 2.31 11.43
CA PRO A 113 -27.70 1.74 10.21
C PRO A 113 -28.83 1.58 9.18
N PRO A 114 -28.55 1.83 7.88
CA PRO A 114 -29.52 1.56 6.82
C PRO A 114 -29.92 0.07 6.88
N PRO A 115 -31.19 -0.28 6.65
CA PRO A 115 -31.61 -1.67 6.69
C PRO A 115 -30.78 -2.49 5.70
N GLU A 116 -30.12 -3.53 6.21
CA GLU A 116 -29.40 -4.52 5.42
C GLU A 116 -30.34 -5.14 4.37
N ASP A 117 -30.07 -4.87 3.10
CA ASP A 117 -30.68 -5.57 1.98
C ASP A 117 -30.13 -7.01 2.01
N LEU A 118 -30.90 -7.91 2.63
CA LEU A 118 -30.62 -9.34 2.62
C LEU A 118 -30.47 -9.79 1.17
N PRO A 119 -29.45 -10.60 0.82
CA PRO A 119 -29.33 -11.11 -0.53
C PRO A 119 -30.62 -11.88 -0.88
N PRO A 120 -31.22 -11.64 -2.07
CA PRO A 120 -32.44 -12.33 -2.45
C PRO A 120 -32.20 -13.85 -2.43
N PRO A 121 -33.15 -14.65 -1.91
CA PRO A 121 -33.04 -16.10 -1.92
C PRO A 121 -32.96 -16.59 -3.36
N ASP A 122 -32.07 -17.55 -3.60
CA ASP A 122 -31.89 -18.29 -4.86
C ASP A 122 -33.26 -18.79 -5.36
N LEU A 123 -33.83 -18.07 -6.32
CA LEU A 123 -35.02 -18.49 -7.07
C LEU A 123 -34.55 -19.00 -8.44
N PRO A 124 -34.98 -20.20 -8.88
CA PRO A 124 -34.71 -20.67 -10.23
C PRO A 124 -35.36 -19.74 -11.27
N PRO A 125 -34.81 -19.64 -12.49
CA PRO A 125 -35.31 -18.69 -13.49
C PRO A 125 -36.73 -19.06 -13.93
N GLU A 126 -37.71 -18.22 -13.58
CA GLU A 126 -38.95 -18.08 -14.34
C GLU A 126 -38.58 -17.50 -15.72
N SER A 127 -38.37 -18.39 -16.69
CA SER A 127 -38.47 -18.00 -18.10
C SER A 127 -39.94 -17.88 -18.46
N GLY A 128 -40.44 -16.65 -18.44
CA GLY A 128 -41.58 -16.29 -19.27
C GLY A 128 -41.13 -16.24 -20.73
N GLU A 129 -41.83 -16.94 -21.62
CA GLU A 129 -42.31 -16.38 -22.90
C GLU A 129 -43.24 -17.40 -23.62
N LEU A 130 -44.35 -16.87 -24.17
CA LEU A 130 -45.18 -17.37 -25.28
C LEU A 130 -46.32 -18.38 -24.97
N SER A 131 -47.54 -17.84 -24.82
CA SER A 131 -48.69 -18.34 -25.60
C SER A 131 -48.59 -17.70 -27.01
N PRO A 132 -48.86 -18.37 -28.16
CA PRO A 132 -50.17 -18.94 -28.47
C PRO A 132 -50.17 -20.19 -29.42
N GLN A 133 -51.40 -20.60 -29.80
CA GLN A 133 -51.87 -21.64 -30.74
C GLN A 133 -52.25 -22.99 -30.12
#